data_AF-A0A8U0HZR7-F1
#
_entry.id   AF-A0A8U0HZR7-F1
#
_cell.length_a   1.000
_cell.length_b   1.000
_cell.length_c   1.000
_cell.angle_alpha   90.00
_cell.angle_beta   90.00
_cell.angle_gamma   90.00
#
_symmetry.space_group_name_H-M   'P 1'
#
loop_
_entity.id
_entity.type
_entity.pdbx_description
1 polymer ?
#
loop_
_entity_poly.entity_id
_entity_poly.type
_entity_poly.pdbx_seq_one_letter_code
_entity_poly.pdbx_strand_id
1 'polypeptide(L)'
;MASSAAPAGNTELFDRLCAAIARERGGTDVYLKAAHLLRRDNGAYSLVGLEEGGERAVYHYEGAFTSVMPFDAEGVRQDEAETLARNENVREGLHAVSYSWVRPEYRDLLG
;
A
#
# COMPACT_ATOMS: atom_id res chain seq x y z
N MET A 1 14.12 -16.58 -28.65
CA MET A 1 14.53 -16.45 -27.24
C MET A 1 14.13 -15.06 -26.78
N ALA A 2 12.87 -14.87 -26.37
CA ALA A 2 12.40 -13.60 -25.81
C ALA A 2 12.45 -13.73 -24.28
N SER A 3 13.41 -13.04 -23.66
CA SER A 3 13.46 -12.91 -22.21
C SER A 3 12.31 -11.99 -21.80
N SER A 4 11.25 -12.56 -21.23
CA SER A 4 10.18 -11.84 -20.56
C SER A 4 10.71 -11.32 -19.22
N ALA A 5 11.54 -10.28 -19.25
CA ALA A 5 11.83 -9.53 -18.05
C ALA A 5 10.50 -8.93 -17.57
N ALA A 6 10.01 -9.40 -16.42
CA ALA A 6 8.85 -8.82 -15.76
C ALA A 6 9.08 -7.31 -15.59
N PRO A 7 8.03 -6.47 -15.66
CA PRO A 7 8.21 -5.03 -15.57
C PRO A 7 8.92 -4.69 -14.25
N ALA A 8 10.06 -3.99 -14.35
CA ALA A 8 10.94 -3.64 -13.24
C ALA A 8 10.24 -2.88 -12.09
N GLY A 9 9.05 -2.32 -12.35
CA GLY A 9 8.25 -1.57 -11.36
C GLY A 9 7.82 -2.38 -10.14
N ASN A 10 7.55 -3.69 -10.28
CA ASN A 10 7.12 -4.51 -9.14
C ASN A 10 8.26 -4.77 -8.15
N THR A 11 9.50 -4.86 -8.64
CA THR A 11 10.68 -5.09 -7.78
C THR A 11 11.05 -3.83 -7.02
N GLU A 12 11.08 -2.67 -7.68
CA GLU A 12 11.34 -1.39 -7.00
C GLU A 12 10.28 -1.07 -5.94
N LEU A 13 9.01 -1.35 -6.23
CA LEU A 13 7.91 -1.16 -5.30
C LEU A 13 8.04 -2.08 -4.08
N PHE A 14 8.38 -3.36 -4.31
CA PHE A 14 8.64 -4.32 -3.25
C PHE A 14 9.80 -3.89 -2.35
N ASP A 15 10.91 -3.42 -2.91
CA ASP A 15 12.06 -2.95 -2.14
C ASP A 15 11.72 -1.71 -1.31
N ARG A 16 10.95 -0.78 -1.88
CA ARG A 16 10.44 0.41 -1.16
C ARG A 16 9.55 0.01 0.01
N LEU A 17 8.63 -0.93 -0.18
CA LEU A 17 7.78 -1.44 0.90
C LEU A 17 8.59 -2.13 1.99
N CYS A 18 9.59 -2.94 1.61
CA CYS A 18 10.47 -3.58 2.57
C CYS A 18 11.22 -2.54 3.42
N ALA A 19 11.78 -1.52 2.79
CA ALA A 19 12.44 -0.42 3.50
C ALA A 19 11.47 0.35 4.42
N ALA A 20 10.22 0.57 4.00
CA ALA A 20 9.18 1.20 4.81
C ALA A 20 8.92 0.40 6.09
N ILE A 21 8.57 -0.88 5.92
CA ILE A 21 8.17 -1.76 7.02
C ILE A 21 9.35 -1.95 7.99
N ALA A 22 10.56 -2.12 7.46
CA ALA A 22 11.76 -2.28 8.29
C ALA A 22 12.05 -1.03 9.14
N ARG A 23 11.81 0.17 8.59
CA ARG A 23 12.02 1.43 9.31
C ARG A 23 11.05 1.60 10.48
N GLU A 24 9.77 1.27 10.29
CA GLU A 24 8.73 1.47 11.30
C GLU A 24 8.67 0.32 12.33
N ARG A 25 8.81 -0.93 11.88
CA ARG A 25 8.52 -2.13 12.69
C ARG A 25 9.73 -3.05 12.92
N GLY A 26 10.89 -2.73 12.36
CA GLY A 26 12.07 -3.58 12.44
C GLY A 26 12.07 -4.76 11.46
N GLY A 27 13.15 -5.55 11.47
CA GLY A 27 13.52 -6.49 10.39
C GLY A 27 12.75 -7.82 10.29
N THR A 28 11.77 -8.09 11.16
CA THR A 28 11.10 -9.40 11.19
C THR A 28 9.95 -9.48 10.18
N ASP A 29 9.98 -10.53 9.36
CA ASP A 29 8.98 -10.85 8.32
C ASP A 29 8.74 -9.75 7.28
N VAL A 30 9.69 -8.82 7.12
CA VAL A 30 9.57 -7.64 6.24
C VAL A 30 9.21 -8.07 4.81
N TYR A 31 9.93 -9.05 4.26
CA TYR A 31 9.70 -9.54 2.91
C TYR A 31 8.33 -10.20 2.76
N LEU A 32 7.91 -10.97 3.76
CA LEU A 32 6.63 -11.67 3.75
C LEU A 32 5.47 -10.66 3.81
N LYS A 33 5.56 -9.68 4.72
CA LYS A 33 4.60 -8.57 4.84
C LYS A 33 4.51 -7.79 3.52
N ALA A 34 5.64 -7.39 2.94
CA ALA A 34 5.66 -6.67 1.67
C ALA A 34 5.02 -7.48 0.52
N ALA A 35 5.30 -8.79 0.46
CA ALA A 35 4.70 -9.68 -0.53
C ALA A 35 3.18 -9.79 -0.35
N HIS A 36 2.68 -9.88 0.89
CA HIS A 36 1.25 -9.91 1.17
C HIS A 36 0.55 -8.62 0.77
N LEU A 37 1.16 -7.46 1.02
CA LEU A 37 0.64 -6.18 0.59
C LEU A 37 0.54 -6.09 -0.94
N LEU A 38 1.60 -6.46 -1.66
CA LEU A 38 1.59 -6.41 -3.13
C LEU A 38 0.68 -7.44 -3.79
N ARG A 39 0.45 -8.60 -3.16
CA ARG A 39 -0.49 -9.58 -3.69
C ARG A 39 -1.90 -9.01 -3.85
N ARG A 40 -2.27 -8.03 -3.02
CA ARG A 40 -3.57 -7.35 -3.09
C ARG A 40 -3.59 -6.22 -4.12
N ASP A 41 -2.44 -5.70 -4.51
CA ASP A 41 -2.31 -4.70 -5.58
C ASP A 41 -2.52 -5.37 -6.96
N ASN A 42 -3.77 -5.39 -7.42
CA ASN A 42 -4.20 -6.19 -8.57
C ASN A 42 -5.09 -5.44 -9.58
N GLY A 43 -4.95 -4.11 -9.65
CA GLY A 43 -5.67 -3.25 -10.58
C GLY A 43 -7.04 -2.80 -10.08
N ALA A 44 -7.77 -3.65 -9.34
CA ALA A 44 -8.98 -3.23 -8.63
C ALA A 44 -8.66 -2.49 -7.32
N TYR A 45 -7.55 -2.87 -6.68
CA TYR A 45 -7.01 -2.23 -5.49
C TYR A 45 -5.62 -1.74 -5.83
N SER A 46 -5.36 -0.47 -5.53
CA SER A 46 -4.03 0.11 -5.62
C SER A 46 -3.51 0.33 -4.21
N LEU A 47 -2.37 -0.28 -3.88
CA LEU A 47 -1.67 0.03 -2.64
C LEU A 47 -1.06 1.42 -2.77
N VAL A 48 -1.55 2.37 -1.97
CA VAL A 48 -1.14 3.79 -2.08
C VAL A 48 -0.19 4.21 -0.98
N GLY A 49 -0.18 3.53 0.16
CA GLY A 49 0.74 3.84 1.25
C GLY A 49 0.52 3.02 2.51
N LEU A 50 1.24 3.40 3.56
CA LEU A 50 1.09 2.89 4.92
C LEU A 50 0.66 4.04 5.86
N GLU A 51 -0.06 3.71 6.91
CA GLU A 51 -0.36 4.62 8.02
C GLU A 51 0.88 4.81 8.93
N GLU A 52 0.88 5.86 9.75
CA GLU A 52 1.91 6.10 10.77
C GLU A 52 2.16 4.84 11.62
N GLY A 53 3.43 4.52 11.90
CA GLY A 53 3.83 3.30 12.60
C GLY A 53 3.84 2.03 11.72
N GLY A 54 3.38 2.10 10.47
CA GLY A 54 3.49 1.00 9.50
C GLY A 54 2.69 -0.24 9.88
N GLU A 55 1.65 -0.10 10.72
CA GLU A 55 0.80 -1.20 11.17
C GLU A 55 -0.38 -1.46 10.25
N ARG A 56 -0.78 -0.44 9.49
CA ARG A 56 -1.89 -0.50 8.55
C ARG A 56 -1.49 -0.07 7.15
N ALA A 57 -2.05 -0.74 6.17
CA ALA A 57 -1.87 -0.45 4.76
C ALA A 57 -3.11 0.23 4.19
N VAL A 58 -2.89 1.16 3.29
CA VAL A 58 -3.93 1.97 2.68
C VAL A 58 -4.09 1.57 1.22
N TYR A 59 -5.32 1.20 0.87
CA TYR A 59 -5.69 0.84 -0.50
C TYR A 59 -6.70 1.84 -1.04
N HIS A 60 -6.44 2.30 -2.25
CA HIS A 60 -7.39 3.05 -3.04
C HIS A 60 -8.14 2.10 -3.99
N TYR A 61 -9.45 2.26 -4.03
CA TYR A 61 -10.37 1.56 -4.90
C TYR A 61 -10.80 2.57 -5.96
N GLU A 62 -10.35 2.36 -7.19
CA GLU A 62 -10.53 3.33 -8.27
C GLU A 62 -12.00 3.74 -8.43
N GLY A 63 -12.26 5.05 -8.28
CA GLY A 63 -13.60 5.63 -8.45
C GLY A 63 -14.60 5.33 -7.32
N ALA A 64 -14.18 4.70 -6.22
CA ALA A 64 -15.10 4.26 -5.18
C ALA A 64 -14.75 4.78 -3.78
N PHE A 65 -13.62 4.36 -3.20
CA PHE A 65 -13.27 4.69 -1.82
C PHE A 65 -11.81 4.37 -1.49
N THR A 66 -11.36 4.84 -0.33
CA THR A 66 -10.06 4.49 0.25
C THR A 66 -10.29 3.80 1.57
N SER A 67 -9.56 2.71 1.83
CA SER A 67 -9.60 2.00 3.11
C SER A 67 -8.22 1.78 3.69
N VAL A 68 -8.15 1.81 5.01
CA VAL A 68 -6.99 1.41 5.80
C VAL A 68 -7.25 0.07 6.48
N MET A 69 -6.25 -0.80 6.53
CA MET A 69 -6.41 -2.18 6.97
C MET A 69 -5.16 -2.64 7.71
N PRO A 70 -5.27 -3.26 8.90
CA PRO A 70 -4.15 -3.91 9.56
C PRO A 70 -3.50 -4.99 8.69
N PHE A 71 -2.20 -5.18 8.86
CA PHE A 71 -1.49 -6.28 8.23
C PHE A 71 -0.38 -6.85 9.11
N ASP A 72 -0.09 -8.14 8.91
CA ASP A 72 0.96 -8.87 9.59
C ASP A 72 1.62 -9.89 8.65
N ALA A 73 2.32 -10.88 9.23
CA ALA A 73 2.99 -11.94 8.50
C ALA A 73 2.01 -12.92 7.82
N GLU A 74 0.74 -12.96 8.22
CA GLU A 74 -0.29 -13.80 7.61
C GLU A 74 -1.03 -13.05 6.48
N GLY A 75 -1.01 -11.72 6.53
CA GLY A 75 -1.42 -10.85 5.43
C GLY A 75 -2.27 -9.68 5.89
N VAL A 76 -3.11 -9.18 4.98
CA VAL A 76 -4.03 -8.05 5.26
C VAL A 76 -5.31 -8.57 5.89
N ARG A 77 -5.72 -7.96 7.01
CA ARG A 77 -6.94 -8.32 7.74
C ARG A 77 -8.12 -7.52 7.22
N GLN A 78 -8.88 -8.13 6.33
CA GLN A 78 -9.92 -7.43 5.57
C GLN A 78 -11.18 -7.12 6.37
N ASP A 79 -11.51 -7.98 7.32
CA ASP A 79 -12.59 -7.80 8.28
C ASP A 79 -12.37 -6.60 9.21
N GLU A 80 -11.11 -6.19 9.40
CA GLU A 80 -10.72 -5.02 10.18
C GLU A 80 -10.57 -3.74 9.32
N ALA A 81 -11.11 -3.71 8.09
CA ALA A 81 -11.00 -2.56 7.20
C ALA A 81 -11.79 -1.34 7.68
N GLU A 82 -11.14 -0.19 7.72
CA GLU A 82 -11.76 1.09 8.00
C GLU A 82 -11.80 1.95 6.72
N THR A 83 -12.96 2.52 6.39
CA THR A 83 -13.08 3.41 5.23
C THR A 83 -12.61 4.82 5.60
N LEU A 84 -11.54 5.29 4.99
CA LEU A 84 -11.02 6.66 5.19
C LEU A 84 -11.83 7.71 4.43
N ALA A 85 -12.25 7.38 3.20
CA ALA A 85 -13.01 8.29 2.35
C ALA A 85 -13.78 7.55 1.26
N ARG A 86 -14.83 8.18 0.71
CA ARG A 86 -15.66 7.65 -0.41
C ARG A 86 -15.89 8.70 -1.48
N ASN A 87 -16.00 8.26 -2.74
CA ASN A 87 -16.30 9.08 -3.92
C ASN A 87 -15.36 10.30 -4.06
N GLU A 88 -15.93 11.50 -4.20
CA GLU A 88 -15.20 12.76 -4.39
C GLU A 88 -14.28 13.11 -3.22
N ASN A 89 -14.57 12.59 -2.02
CA ASN A 89 -13.80 12.86 -0.80
C ASN A 89 -12.54 12.00 -0.68
N VAL A 90 -12.26 11.11 -1.65
CA VAL A 90 -11.10 10.21 -1.63
C VAL A 90 -9.79 10.97 -1.41
N ARG A 91 -9.63 12.16 -1.99
CA ARG A 91 -8.45 13.01 -1.80
C ARG A 91 -8.27 13.43 -0.34
N GLU A 92 -9.36 13.81 0.33
CA GLU A 92 -9.31 14.25 1.73
C GLU A 92 -8.84 13.15 2.68
N GLY A 93 -9.35 11.92 2.48
CA GLY A 93 -8.96 10.77 3.31
C GLY A 93 -7.53 10.30 3.06
N LEU A 94 -6.96 10.63 1.90
CA LEU A 94 -5.57 10.31 1.58
C LEU A 94 -4.60 11.24 2.33
N HIS A 95 -4.96 12.49 2.69
CA HIS A 95 -4.06 13.38 3.45
C HIS A 95 -3.66 12.83 4.84
N ALA A 96 -4.42 11.89 5.40
CA ALA A 96 -4.08 11.19 6.64
C ALA A 96 -3.01 10.07 6.45
N VAL A 97 -2.53 9.85 5.22
CA VAL A 97 -1.59 8.77 4.88
C VAL A 97 -0.16 9.31 4.93
N SER A 98 0.51 9.11 6.07
CA SER A 98 1.88 9.56 6.32
C SER A 98 2.92 9.00 5.33
N TYR A 99 2.66 7.85 4.68
CA TYR A 99 3.64 7.13 3.86
C TYR A 99 3.16 6.80 2.44
N SER A 100 2.61 7.79 1.75
CA SER A 100 2.16 7.70 0.35
C SER A 100 3.25 7.52 -0.73
N TRP A 101 4.53 7.50 -0.35
CA TRP A 101 5.66 7.39 -1.27
C TRP A 101 5.82 6.01 -1.92
N VAL A 102 5.01 5.03 -1.50
CA VAL A 102 4.91 3.71 -2.12
C VAL A 102 4.47 3.84 -3.59
N ARG A 103 3.54 4.73 -3.91
CA ARG A 103 3.22 5.12 -5.29
C ARG A 103 3.31 6.64 -5.49
N PRO A 104 4.43 7.15 -6.05
CA PRO A 104 4.62 8.58 -6.29
C PRO A 104 3.52 9.24 -7.12
N GLU A 105 2.87 8.46 -8.00
CA GLU A 105 1.74 8.88 -8.85
C GLU A 105 0.54 9.39 -8.06
N TYR A 106 0.38 8.92 -6.81
CA TYR A 106 -0.70 9.33 -5.91
C TYR A 106 -0.32 10.55 -5.07
N ARG A 107 0.93 11.00 -5.13
CA ARG A 107 1.42 12.18 -4.38
C ARG A 107 0.69 13.47 -4.79
N ASP A 108 0.27 13.57 -6.05
CA ASP A 108 -0.48 14.73 -6.54
C ASP A 108 -1.97 14.67 -6.17
N LEU A 109 -2.48 13.49 -5.80
CA LEU A 109 -3.83 13.30 -5.25
C LEU A 109 -3.91 13.61 -3.74
N LEU A 110 -2.75 13.83 -3.12
CA LEU A 110 -2.52 14.10 -1.70
C LEU A 110 -2.18 15.57 -1.41
N GLY A 111 -2.16 16.40 -2.44
CA GLY A 111 -1.85 17.84 -2.37
C GLY A 111 -3.07 18.69 -2.12
#